data_AF-A0A812ZXX1-F1
#
_entry.id   AF-A0A812ZXX1-F1
#
_cell.length_a   1.000
_cell.length_b   1.000
_cell.length_c   1.000
_cell.angle_alpha   90.00
_cell.angle_beta   90.00
_cell.angle_gamma   90.00
#
_symmetry.space_group_name_H-M   'P 1'
#
loop_
_entity.id
_entity.type
_entity.pdbx_description
1 polymer ?
#
loop_
_entity_poly.entity_id
_entity_poly.type
_entity_poly.pdbx_seq_one_letter_code
_entity_poly.pdbx_strand_id
1 'polypeptide(L)'
;MANFAGELVQNRERCFAELRRARRAYSRDLERNESEVLADPTSARARQDTQPEQLRALIQVCRCDDLPSAEVVIYLAFRGTVNQDNLVTDLYAELVPWDIGDAVISTARVHRGFQDAYRALRSGVLGRLDADLAKFNVAASRVLLRATGHSLGGALAMLACLDLATCRGFAA
;
A
#
# COMPACT_ATOMS: atom_id res chain seq x y z
N MET A 1 27.25 -27.36 10.25
CA MET A 1 26.27 -26.30 10.56
C MET A 1 26.69 -24.97 9.93
N ALA A 2 26.74 -24.86 8.60
CA ALA A 2 27.29 -23.67 7.92
C ALA A 2 26.48 -23.16 6.70
N ASN A 3 25.32 -23.75 6.35
CA ASN A 3 24.55 -23.35 5.16
C ASN A 3 23.33 -22.45 5.42
N PHE A 4 22.88 -22.32 6.68
CA PHE A 4 21.63 -21.62 6.98
C PHE A 4 21.74 -20.11 6.73
N ALA A 5 22.86 -19.49 7.11
CA ALA A 5 23.09 -18.06 6.94
C ALA A 5 23.18 -17.62 5.46
N GLY A 6 23.66 -18.50 4.57
CA GLY A 6 23.75 -18.24 3.14
C GLY A 6 22.39 -18.24 2.44
N GLU A 7 21.51 -19.18 2.80
CA GLU A 7 20.14 -19.26 2.26
C GLU A 7 19.27 -18.09 2.77
N LEU A 8 19.43 -17.68 4.02
CA LEU A 8 18.78 -16.51 4.64
C LEU A 8 19.08 -15.20 3.88
N VAL A 9 20.35 -14.95 3.55
CA VAL A 9 20.72 -13.74 2.79
C VAL A 9 20.15 -13.79 1.38
N GLN A 10 20.18 -14.96 0.73
CA GLN A 10 19.65 -15.13 -0.62
C GLN A 10 18.13 -14.95 -0.71
N ASN A 11 17.36 -15.45 0.27
CA ASN A 11 15.89 -15.27 0.29
C ASN A 11 15.50 -13.82 0.53
N ARG A 12 16.18 -13.12 1.44
CA ARG A 12 15.99 -11.69 1.68
C ARG A 12 16.32 -10.87 0.43
N GLU A 13 17.45 -11.15 -0.21
CA GLU A 13 17.84 -10.48 -1.45
C GLU A 13 16.88 -10.76 -2.60
N ARG A 14 16.35 -11.98 -2.71
CA ARG A 14 15.30 -12.32 -3.69
C ARG A 14 14.02 -11.54 -3.44
N CYS A 15 13.54 -11.47 -2.20
CA CYS A 15 12.32 -10.70 -1.89
C CYS A 15 12.51 -9.21 -2.15
N PHE A 16 13.64 -8.62 -1.75
CA PHE A 16 13.95 -7.23 -2.08
C PHE A 16 14.20 -7.02 -3.57
N ALA A 17 14.78 -7.99 -4.28
CA ALA A 17 14.94 -7.93 -5.73
C ALA A 17 13.60 -7.99 -6.45
N GLU A 18 12.66 -8.82 -5.98
CA GLU A 18 11.29 -8.87 -6.50
C GLU A 18 10.52 -7.59 -6.21
N LEU A 19 10.64 -7.01 -5.01
CA LEU A 19 10.07 -5.69 -4.72
C LEU A 19 10.71 -4.59 -5.57
N ARG A 20 12.03 -4.64 -5.80
CA ARG A 20 12.73 -3.71 -6.71
C ARG A 20 12.33 -3.96 -8.17
N ARG A 21 12.03 -5.18 -8.58
CA ARG A 21 11.57 -5.54 -9.93
C ARG A 21 10.14 -5.09 -10.14
N ALA A 22 9.24 -5.37 -9.20
CA ALA A 22 7.87 -4.86 -9.17
C ALA A 22 7.88 -3.32 -9.24
N ARG A 23 8.72 -2.67 -8.42
CA ARG A 23 8.94 -1.23 -8.49
C ARG A 23 9.45 -0.76 -9.86
N ARG A 24 10.43 -1.45 -10.47
CA ARG A 24 10.99 -1.06 -11.79
C ARG A 24 10.02 -1.30 -12.94
N ALA A 25 9.32 -2.43 -12.96
CA ALA A 25 8.27 -2.72 -13.95
C ALA A 25 7.17 -1.65 -13.87
N TYR A 26 6.78 -1.32 -12.64
CA TYR A 26 5.83 -0.24 -12.37
C TYR A 26 6.35 1.15 -12.79
N SER A 27 7.63 1.46 -12.57
CA SER A 27 8.24 2.71 -13.06
C SER A 27 8.28 2.79 -14.59
N ARG A 28 8.48 1.68 -15.30
CA ARG A 28 8.45 1.64 -16.78
C ARG A 28 7.05 1.81 -17.34
N ASP A 29 6.04 1.23 -16.70
CA ASP A 29 4.64 1.47 -17.06
C ASP A 29 4.26 2.95 -16.86
N LEU A 30 4.93 3.64 -15.94
CA LEU A 30 4.81 5.08 -15.70
C LEU A 30 5.37 5.90 -16.87
N GLU A 31 6.63 5.66 -17.26
CA GLU A 31 7.29 6.37 -18.37
C GLU A 31 6.59 6.11 -19.71
N ARG A 32 6.05 4.91 -19.91
CA ARG A 32 5.32 4.54 -21.13
C ARG A 32 3.99 5.28 -21.27
N ASN A 33 3.27 5.48 -20.15
CA ASN A 33 2.03 6.25 -20.15
C ASN A 33 2.29 7.77 -20.28
N GLU A 34 3.38 8.29 -19.74
CA GLU A 34 3.74 9.73 -19.90
C GLU A 34 4.19 10.07 -21.32
N SER A 35 4.91 9.17 -22.00
CA SER A 35 5.38 9.38 -23.38
C SER A 35 4.27 9.29 -24.43
N GLU A 36 3.17 8.58 -24.15
CA GLU A 36 1.99 8.53 -25.02
C GLU A 36 1.14 9.83 -24.94
N VAL A 37 1.21 10.54 -23.81
CA VAL A 37 0.46 11.79 -23.57
C VAL A 37 1.07 13.02 -24.27
N LEU A 38 2.38 13.00 -24.59
CA LEU A 38 3.08 14.14 -25.20
C LEU A 38 2.95 14.26 -26.73
N ALA A 39 2.26 13.32 -27.40
CA ALA A 39 2.33 13.20 -28.86
C ALA A 39 1.23 13.93 -29.66
N ASP A 40 0.20 14.54 -29.05
CA ASP A 40 -0.85 15.25 -29.82
C ASP A 40 -1.57 16.38 -29.04
N PRO A 41 -1.26 17.66 -29.31
CA PRO A 41 -1.90 18.80 -28.64
C PRO A 41 -3.34 19.07 -29.08
N THR A 42 -3.86 18.35 -30.09
CA THR A 42 -5.23 18.53 -30.62
C THR A 42 -6.27 17.58 -30.03
N SER A 43 -5.84 16.51 -29.36
CA SER A 43 -6.74 15.53 -28.71
C SER A 43 -7.17 15.92 -27.28
N ALA A 44 -6.57 16.96 -26.71
CA ALA A 44 -6.68 17.34 -25.29
C ALA A 44 -8.03 17.94 -24.86
N ARG A 45 -8.97 18.24 -25.78
CA ARG A 45 -10.26 18.89 -25.45
C ARG A 45 -11.47 17.95 -25.38
N ALA A 46 -11.31 16.65 -25.63
CA ALA A 46 -12.44 15.72 -25.72
C ALA A 46 -12.41 14.53 -24.74
N ARG A 47 -11.49 14.51 -23.76
CA ARG A 47 -11.38 13.41 -22.77
C ARG A 47 -11.41 13.90 -21.33
N GLN A 48 -12.30 14.86 -21.05
CA GLN A 48 -12.67 15.24 -19.69
C GLN A 48 -13.77 14.30 -19.17
N ASP A 49 -13.51 13.00 -19.16
CA ASP A 49 -14.26 12.04 -18.34
C ASP A 49 -13.56 10.67 -18.37
N THR A 50 -13.48 10.00 -17.22
CA THR A 50 -12.90 8.66 -16.95
C THR A 50 -11.39 8.52 -16.69
N GLN A 51 -10.94 9.03 -15.55
CA GLN A 51 -10.34 8.26 -14.43
C GLN A 51 -9.57 9.25 -13.54
N PRO A 52 -9.93 9.45 -12.26
CA PRO A 52 -9.17 10.32 -11.36
C PRO A 52 -7.74 9.81 -11.31
N GLU A 53 -6.69 10.63 -11.26
CA GLU A 53 -5.30 10.14 -11.14
C GLU A 53 -5.19 9.20 -9.92
N GLN A 54 -5.29 7.88 -10.17
CA GLN A 54 -5.90 6.97 -9.19
C GLN A 54 -4.93 6.70 -8.04
N LEU A 55 -5.40 6.95 -6.82
CA LEU A 55 -4.85 6.32 -5.62
C LEU A 55 -4.69 4.82 -5.87
N ARG A 56 -3.51 4.27 -5.59
CA ARG A 56 -3.19 2.86 -5.85
C ARG A 56 -2.47 2.24 -4.67
N ALA A 57 -2.79 0.97 -4.42
CA ALA A 57 -2.09 0.11 -3.48
C ALA A 57 -1.50 -1.09 -4.23
N LEU A 58 -0.21 -1.35 -4.01
CA LEU A 58 0.47 -2.56 -4.45
C LEU A 58 0.56 -3.52 -3.26
N ILE A 59 0.19 -4.78 -3.49
CA ILE A 59 0.12 -5.80 -2.45
C ILE A 59 0.94 -7.01 -2.91
N GLN A 60 1.84 -7.45 -2.05
CA GLN A 60 2.58 -8.69 -2.23
C GLN A 60 2.59 -9.48 -0.92
N VAL A 61 2.23 -10.76 -1.00
CA VAL A 61 2.20 -11.68 0.14
C VAL A 61 3.19 -12.80 -0.14
N CYS A 62 4.09 -13.07 0.80
CA CYS A 62 5.11 -14.11 0.67
C CYS A 62 5.34 -14.83 2.00
N ARG A 63 5.88 -16.05 1.93
CA ARG A 63 6.36 -16.74 3.14
C ARG A 63 7.57 -16.01 3.73
N CYS A 64 7.65 -16.03 5.05
CA CYS A 64 8.76 -15.52 5.83
C CYS A 64 9.48 -16.69 6.49
N ASP A 65 10.70 -16.95 6.03
CA ASP A 65 11.56 -17.95 6.66
C ASP A 65 12.57 -17.29 7.63
N ASP A 66 12.64 -15.95 7.60
CA ASP A 66 13.68 -15.16 8.24
C ASP A 66 13.32 -14.72 9.68
N LEU A 67 12.05 -14.79 10.07
CA LEU A 67 11.56 -14.32 11.36
C LEU A 67 10.76 -15.43 12.06
N PRO A 68 11.20 -15.94 13.23
CA PRO A 68 10.49 -17.03 13.90
C PRO A 68 9.07 -16.64 14.35
N SER A 69 8.83 -15.35 14.56
CA SER A 69 7.53 -14.79 14.94
C SER A 69 6.55 -14.63 13.77
N ALA A 70 6.99 -14.71 12.51
CA ALA A 70 6.14 -14.51 11.34
C ALA A 70 6.38 -15.61 10.29
N GLU A 71 5.31 -16.24 9.81
CA GLU A 71 5.37 -17.22 8.71
C GLU A 71 5.08 -16.58 7.35
N VAL A 72 4.42 -15.42 7.35
CA VAL A 72 4.05 -14.67 6.14
C VAL A 72 4.37 -13.20 6.35
N VAL A 73 4.93 -12.56 5.32
CA VAL A 73 5.06 -11.10 5.23
C VAL A 73 4.11 -10.56 4.16
N ILE A 74 3.37 -9.51 4.52
CA ILE A 74 2.60 -8.69 3.59
C ILE A 74 3.39 -7.41 3.35
N TYR A 75 3.72 -7.13 2.09
CA TYR A 75 4.24 -5.83 1.66
C TYR A 75 3.11 -5.03 1.03
N LEU A 76 2.86 -3.85 1.58
CA LEU A 76 1.79 -2.96 1.16
C LEU A 76 2.38 -1.59 0.80
N ALA A 77 2.34 -1.21 -0.48
CA ALA A 77 2.87 0.07 -0.92
C ALA A 77 1.77 0.96 -1.49
N PHE A 78 1.65 2.19 -0.98
CA PHE A 78 0.67 3.17 -1.44
C PHE A 78 1.32 4.25 -2.29
N ARG A 79 0.69 4.58 -3.42
CA ARG A 79 1.01 5.75 -4.23
C ARG A 79 -0.04 6.84 -4.01
N GLY A 80 0.43 8.03 -3.63
CA GLY A 80 -0.38 9.25 -3.60
C GLY A 80 -0.49 9.93 -4.96
N THR A 81 -1.36 10.94 -5.06
CA THR A 81 -1.63 11.73 -6.27
C THR A 81 -0.40 12.54 -6.73
N VAL A 82 -0.31 12.83 -8.03
CA VAL A 82 0.86 13.50 -8.65
C VAL A 82 0.81 15.03 -8.51
N ASN A 83 -0.37 15.60 -8.27
CA ASN A 83 -0.52 17.04 -8.01
C ASN A 83 -0.29 17.39 -6.54
N GLN A 84 0.99 17.39 -6.15
CA GLN A 84 1.42 17.77 -4.80
C GLN A 84 1.04 19.21 -4.44
N ASP A 85 0.99 20.10 -5.42
CA ASP A 85 0.68 21.52 -5.21
C ASP A 85 -0.78 21.74 -4.75
N ASN A 86 -1.73 20.98 -5.31
CA ASN A 86 -3.13 20.99 -4.86
C ASN A 86 -3.30 20.26 -3.53
N LEU A 87 -2.57 19.17 -3.30
CA LEU A 87 -2.65 18.43 -2.04
C LEU A 87 -2.23 19.31 -0.85
N VAL A 88 -1.17 20.10 -1.00
CA VAL A 88 -0.64 20.96 0.08
C VAL A 88 -1.54 22.17 0.34
N THR A 89 -2.22 22.68 -0.68
CA THR A 89 -3.14 23.82 -0.55
C THR A 89 -4.56 23.43 -0.11
N ASP A 90 -5.02 22.22 -0.44
CA ASP A 90 -6.28 21.63 0.02
C ASP A 90 -6.15 20.81 1.33
N LEU A 91 -4.99 20.88 2.02
CA LEU A 91 -4.80 20.45 3.42
C LEU A 91 -5.64 21.32 4.38
N TYR A 92 -6.95 21.40 4.16
CA TYR A 92 -7.92 21.69 5.20
C TYR A 92 -7.80 20.56 6.22
N ALA A 93 -6.93 20.79 7.20
CA ALA A 93 -6.54 19.87 8.26
C ALA A 93 -7.65 19.66 9.30
N GLU A 94 -8.86 19.38 8.82
CA GLU A 94 -9.95 18.97 9.67
C GLU A 94 -9.62 17.57 10.21
N LEU A 95 -9.36 17.53 11.51
CA LEU A 95 -9.21 16.29 12.24
C LEU A 95 -10.62 15.73 12.52
N VAL A 96 -10.91 14.54 12.03
CA VAL A 96 -12.16 13.82 12.29
C VAL A 96 -11.88 12.62 13.18
N PRO A 97 -12.87 12.15 13.98
CA PRO A 97 -12.73 10.88 14.69
C PRO A 97 -12.42 9.75 13.72
N TRP A 98 -11.53 8.85 14.13
CA TRP A 98 -11.29 7.60 13.39
C TRP A 98 -12.54 6.71 13.45
N ASP A 99 -13.11 6.42 12.30
CA ASP A 99 -14.34 5.63 12.14
C ASP A 99 -14.19 4.51 11.09
N ILE A 100 -12.96 4.07 10.86
CA ILE A 100 -12.65 2.96 9.94
C ILE A 100 -12.36 1.68 10.75
N GLY A 101 -13.01 0.58 10.37
CA GLY A 101 -12.87 -0.71 11.03
C GLY A 101 -13.73 -0.87 12.27
N ASP A 102 -13.65 -2.05 12.90
CA ASP A 102 -14.54 -2.43 14.01
C ASP A 102 -14.04 -1.94 15.38
N ALA A 103 -12.77 -1.53 15.44
CA ALA A 103 -12.20 -0.91 16.63
C ALA A 103 -12.48 0.59 16.60
N VAL A 104 -13.57 1.02 17.25
CA VAL A 104 -13.78 2.44 17.54
C VAL A 104 -12.70 2.86 18.53
N ILE A 105 -11.63 3.48 18.02
CA ILE A 105 -10.63 4.14 18.85
C ILE A 105 -11.19 5.51 19.17
N SER A 106 -12.04 5.58 20.20
CA SER A 106 -12.89 6.74 20.53
C SER A 106 -12.15 8.05 20.74
N THR A 107 -10.82 8.00 20.95
CA THR A 107 -9.95 9.16 21.14
C THR A 107 -9.05 9.46 19.94
N ALA A 108 -8.98 8.59 18.94
CA ALA A 108 -8.14 8.80 17.77
C ALA A 108 -8.80 9.82 16.83
N ARG A 109 -8.01 10.80 16.40
CA ARG A 109 -8.40 11.74 15.36
C ARG A 109 -7.40 11.70 14.22
N VAL A 110 -7.90 11.72 13.00
CA VAL A 110 -7.11 11.63 11.77
C VAL A 110 -7.50 12.73 10.79
N HIS A 111 -6.63 13.04 9.85
CA HIS A 111 -6.94 13.99 8.79
C HIS A 111 -8.07 13.45 7.90
N ARG A 112 -9.17 14.20 7.76
CA ARG A 112 -10.36 13.80 6.97
C ARG A 112 -9.98 13.29 5.58
N GLY A 113 -9.21 14.08 4.82
CA GLY A 113 -8.80 13.70 3.45
C GLY A 113 -7.97 12.41 3.38
N PHE A 114 -7.13 12.10 4.37
CA PHE A 114 -6.36 10.85 4.37
C PHE A 114 -7.24 9.66 4.73
N GLN A 115 -8.17 9.85 5.67
CA GLN A 115 -9.15 8.84 6.03
C GLN A 115 -10.06 8.50 4.85
N ASP A 116 -10.58 9.50 4.15
CA ASP A 116 -11.46 9.30 2.99
C ASP A 116 -10.71 8.62 1.84
N ALA A 117 -9.47 9.04 1.57
CA ALA A 117 -8.61 8.40 0.59
C ALA A 117 -8.29 6.93 0.94
N TYR A 118 -8.02 6.63 2.21
CA TYR A 118 -7.80 5.26 2.66
C TYR A 118 -9.09 4.42 2.55
N ARG A 119 -10.23 4.97 2.98
CA ARG A 119 -11.55 4.33 2.91
C ARG A 119 -11.89 3.89 1.48
N ALA A 120 -11.59 4.74 0.50
CA ALA A 120 -11.82 4.44 -0.91
C ALA A 120 -11.01 3.22 -1.41
N LEU A 121 -9.82 2.96 -0.83
CA LEU A 121 -8.97 1.82 -1.18
C LEU A 121 -9.24 0.56 -0.34
N ARG A 122 -9.76 0.75 0.88
CA ARG A 122 -9.79 -0.27 1.94
C ARG A 122 -10.43 -1.58 1.51
N SER A 123 -11.61 -1.53 0.89
CA SER A 123 -12.34 -2.73 0.49
C SER A 123 -11.55 -3.57 -0.52
N GLY A 124 -10.92 -2.92 -1.51
CA GLY A 124 -10.06 -3.59 -2.49
C GLY A 124 -8.79 -4.17 -1.87
N VAL A 125 -8.18 -3.45 -0.92
CA VAL A 125 -7.01 -3.95 -0.17
C VAL A 125 -7.39 -5.20 0.63
N LEU A 126 -8.45 -5.15 1.42
CA LEU A 126 -8.89 -6.27 2.25
C LEU A 126 -9.27 -7.49 1.40
N GLY A 127 -10.05 -7.31 0.33
CA GLY A 127 -10.45 -8.40 -0.55
C GLY A 127 -9.25 -9.08 -1.22
N ARG A 128 -8.23 -8.30 -1.62
CA ARG A 128 -7.00 -8.85 -2.19
C ARG A 128 -6.16 -9.58 -1.14
N LEU A 129 -6.04 -9.04 0.06
CA LEU A 129 -5.33 -9.68 1.16
C LEU A 129 -5.98 -11.01 1.54
N ASP A 130 -7.30 -11.05 1.67
CA ASP A 130 -8.04 -12.27 2.01
C ASP A 130 -7.81 -13.35 0.94
N ALA A 131 -7.89 -12.99 -0.34
CA ALA A 131 -7.65 -13.90 -1.45
C ALA A 131 -6.20 -14.44 -1.50
N ASP A 132 -5.21 -13.60 -1.20
CA ASP A 132 -3.81 -14.01 -1.21
C ASP A 132 -3.44 -14.81 0.04
N LEU A 133 -3.90 -14.41 1.23
CA LEU A 133 -3.62 -15.10 2.50
C LEU A 133 -4.28 -16.47 2.60
N ALA A 134 -5.46 -16.66 1.99
CA ALA A 134 -6.13 -17.97 1.92
C ALA A 134 -5.23 -19.07 1.34
N LYS A 135 -4.26 -18.70 0.49
CA LYS A 135 -3.31 -19.64 -0.13
C LYS A 135 -2.25 -20.16 0.83
N PHE A 136 -2.02 -19.48 1.95
CA PHE A 136 -0.92 -19.78 2.88
C PHE A 136 -1.38 -20.57 4.12
N ASN A 137 -2.68 -20.53 4.45
CA ASN A 137 -3.27 -21.19 5.63
C ASN A 137 -2.51 -20.89 6.94
N VAL A 138 -2.26 -19.61 7.21
CA VAL A 138 -1.51 -19.13 8.39
C VAL A 138 -2.41 -18.41 9.38
N ALA A 139 -2.10 -18.55 10.67
CA ALA A 139 -2.75 -17.76 11.71
C ALA A 139 -2.37 -16.28 11.59
N ALA A 140 -3.33 -15.37 11.83
CA ALA A 140 -3.10 -13.93 11.72
C ALA A 140 -1.96 -13.40 12.62
N SER A 141 -1.77 -14.01 13.80
CA SER A 141 -0.67 -13.71 14.73
C SER A 141 0.72 -14.03 14.19
N ARG A 142 0.81 -14.77 13.08
CA ARG A 142 2.06 -15.12 12.38
C ARG A 142 2.21 -14.35 11.06
N VAL A 143 1.44 -13.30 10.87
CA VAL A 143 1.52 -12.42 9.70
C VAL A 143 2.19 -11.11 10.11
N LEU A 144 3.26 -10.76 9.39
CA LEU A 144 3.94 -9.47 9.52
C LEU A 144 3.53 -8.55 8.37
N LEU A 145 2.96 -7.40 8.69
CA LEU A 145 2.67 -6.33 7.74
C LEU A 145 3.87 -5.38 7.63
N ARG A 146 4.21 -4.99 6.40
CA ARG A 146 5.18 -3.94 6.09
C ARG A 146 4.55 -2.98 5.11
N ALA A 147 4.05 -1.85 5.61
CA ALA A 147 3.46 -0.82 4.77
C ALA A 147 4.47 0.32 4.46
N THR A 148 4.36 0.92 3.27
CA THR A 148 5.20 2.06 2.88
C THR A 148 4.51 2.95 1.85
N GLY A 149 4.99 4.19 1.72
CA GLY A 149 4.56 5.12 0.69
C GLY A 149 5.26 6.47 0.86
N HIS A 150 5.22 7.30 -0.18
CA HIS A 150 5.78 8.66 -0.16
C HIS A 150 4.66 9.70 -0.01
N SER A 151 4.89 10.75 0.78
CA SER A 151 3.93 11.84 1.02
C SER A 151 2.54 11.31 1.42
N LEU A 152 1.48 11.58 0.65
CA LEU A 152 0.14 11.00 0.85
C LEU A 152 0.18 9.47 0.99
N GLY A 153 1.00 8.78 0.19
CA GLY A 153 1.16 7.33 0.30
C GLY A 153 1.69 6.89 1.67
N GLY A 154 2.55 7.70 2.30
CA GLY A 154 3.02 7.43 3.66
C GLY A 154 1.92 7.57 4.70
N ALA A 155 1.06 8.59 4.56
CA ALA A 155 -0.11 8.74 5.42
C ALA A 155 -1.08 7.56 5.27
N LEU A 156 -1.36 7.13 4.03
CA LEU A 156 -2.20 5.96 3.76
C LEU A 156 -1.58 4.66 4.30
N ALA A 157 -0.27 4.50 4.20
CA ALA A 157 0.45 3.36 4.77
C ALA A 157 0.27 3.28 6.29
N MET A 158 0.35 4.42 7.00
CA MET A 158 0.12 4.48 8.43
C MET A 158 -1.31 4.11 8.83
N LEU A 159 -2.32 4.67 8.13
CA LEU A 159 -3.73 4.33 8.38
C LEU A 159 -4.02 2.85 8.10
N ALA A 160 -3.39 2.29 7.06
CA ALA A 160 -3.51 0.88 6.75
C ALA A 160 -2.91 -0.03 7.82
N CYS A 161 -1.76 0.33 8.38
CA CYS A 161 -1.19 -0.40 9.52
C CYS A 161 -2.13 -0.38 10.73
N LEU A 162 -2.70 0.79 11.05
CA LEU A 162 -3.64 0.92 12.17
C LEU A 162 -4.90 0.06 11.97
N ASP A 163 -5.52 0.14 10.80
CA ASP A 163 -6.71 -0.66 10.47
C ASP A 163 -6.39 -2.16 10.52
N LEU A 164 -5.35 -2.62 9.82
CA LEU A 164 -5.02 -4.05 9.75
C LEU A 164 -4.56 -4.62 11.09
N ALA A 165 -3.84 -3.85 11.91
CA ALA A 165 -3.47 -4.27 13.26
C ALA A 165 -4.73 -4.45 14.15
N THR A 166 -5.71 -3.57 14.01
CA THR A 166 -6.92 -3.60 14.86
C THR A 166 -8.00 -4.57 14.37
N CYS A 167 -8.23 -4.68 13.06
CA CYS A 167 -9.28 -5.55 12.52
C CYS A 167 -8.79 -6.98 12.20
N ARG A 168 -7.50 -7.18 11.93
CA ARG A 168 -6.93 -8.50 11.62
C ARG A 168 -5.93 -9.02 12.65
N GLY A 169 -5.45 -8.18 13.56
CA GLY A 169 -4.44 -8.59 14.55
C GLY A 169 -3.06 -8.84 13.95
N PHE A 170 -2.76 -8.28 12.78
CA PHE A 170 -1.44 -8.39 12.17
C PHE A 170 -0.42 -7.59 12.96
N ALA A 171 0.79 -8.12 13.10
CA ALA A 171 1.93 -7.34 13.59
C ALA A 171 2.39 -6.40 12.48
N ALA A 172 2.58 -5.12 12.76
CA ALA A 172 2.97 -4.10 11.78
C ALA A 172 4.29 -3.42 12.14
#